data_AF-A0A317FBX0-F1
#
_entry.id   AF-A0A317FBX0-F1
#
_cell.length_a   1.000
_cell.length_b   1.000
_cell.length_c   1.000
_cell.angle_alpha   90.00
_cell.angle_beta   90.00
_cell.angle_gamma   90.00
#
_symmetry.space_group_name_H-M   'P 1'
#
loop_
_entity.id
_entity.type
_entity.pdbx_description
1 polymer ?
#
loop_
_entity_poly.entity_id
_entity_poly.type
_entity_poly.pdbx_seq_one_letter_code
_entity_poly.pdbx_strand_id
1 'polypeptide(L)'
;MHDFDVVVIGAGAAGMMCALRAGQRGRRVLLLEHGDAPGRKILISGGGRCNFTNLGCVPERFLSRNPHFARSALARYTQHDFIGLVRKHRIAFHEKTLGQLFCDGSAREIVAMLLAECLAAGVDLRLDHRVADIAHGTGFTVTTQRGAFAAPSLVLATGGLSIPKMGATGVALDVARRFGLAVVEPRPALVPLTFGGEALALMRPLAGVALDSIARCGRAAFREAMLFTHRGLSGPAILQASSYWQAGEPVTLDLLPERDGAALLLEGKRARPKAQPQTVLADLLPARLAQSLAALHLPARVIGEIGDKDLLRLAALLKAWRLLPDGTEGYAKAEVMAGGVDTAALDQRTMMAKAVPGLFVIGEAVDVTGWLGGYNFQWAWSSGWAAGESA
;
A
#
# COMPACT_ATOMS: atom_id res chain seq x y z
N MET A 1 -12.29 -37.24 12.67
CA MET A 1 -12.42 -37.14 11.20
C MET A 1 -12.55 -35.65 10.91
N HIS A 2 -11.69 -35.06 10.06
CA HIS A 2 -11.79 -33.64 9.74
C HIS A 2 -12.73 -33.44 8.55
N ASP A 3 -13.68 -32.52 8.68
CA ASP A 3 -14.64 -32.19 7.61
C ASP A 3 -13.97 -31.46 6.44
N PHE A 4 -12.86 -30.78 6.72
CA PHE A 4 -12.06 -30.05 5.75
C PHE A 4 -10.58 -30.43 5.83
N ASP A 5 -9.87 -30.25 4.73
CA ASP A 5 -8.41 -30.42 4.68
C ASP A 5 -7.71 -29.08 4.96
N VAL A 6 -8.34 -27.96 4.57
CA VAL A 6 -7.82 -26.60 4.78
C VAL A 6 -8.92 -25.66 5.24
N VAL A 7 -8.68 -24.90 6.31
CA VAL A 7 -9.49 -23.72 6.68
C VAL A 7 -8.71 -22.45 6.38
N VAL A 8 -9.29 -21.53 5.62
CA VAL A 8 -8.74 -20.21 5.33
C VAL A 8 -9.60 -19.15 6.02
N ILE A 9 -8.98 -18.25 6.79
CA ILE A 9 -9.68 -17.17 7.49
C ILE A 9 -9.40 -15.83 6.77
N GLY A 10 -10.47 -15.25 6.21
CA GLY A 10 -10.49 -13.99 5.48
C GLY A 10 -10.68 -14.19 3.98
N ALA A 11 -11.84 -13.80 3.43
CA ALA A 11 -12.15 -13.86 1.99
C ALA A 11 -11.70 -12.57 1.27
N GLY A 12 -10.48 -12.12 1.57
CA GLY A 12 -9.79 -11.06 0.86
C GLY A 12 -9.04 -11.58 -0.37
N ALA A 13 -8.16 -10.73 -0.92
CA ALA A 13 -7.31 -11.06 -2.06
C ALA A 13 -6.50 -12.35 -1.86
N ALA A 14 -5.69 -12.40 -0.80
CA ALA A 14 -4.81 -13.54 -0.52
C ALA A 14 -5.61 -14.81 -0.17
N GLY A 15 -6.68 -14.67 0.61
CA GLY A 15 -7.49 -15.80 1.06
C GLY A 15 -8.24 -16.48 -0.07
N MET A 16 -8.87 -15.71 -0.98
CA MET A 16 -9.50 -16.29 -2.17
C MET A 16 -8.48 -16.96 -3.10
N MET A 17 -7.30 -16.36 -3.30
CA MET A 17 -6.24 -16.97 -4.09
C MET A 17 -5.71 -18.27 -3.47
N CYS A 18 -5.55 -18.31 -2.15
CA CYS A 18 -5.18 -19.53 -1.44
C CYS A 18 -6.25 -20.61 -1.56
N ALA A 19 -7.50 -20.25 -1.33
CA ALA A 19 -8.62 -21.19 -1.34
C ALA A 19 -8.83 -21.79 -2.73
N LEU A 20 -8.86 -20.96 -3.79
CA LEU A 20 -8.98 -21.46 -5.16
C LEU A 20 -7.83 -22.38 -5.51
N ARG A 21 -6.59 -22.04 -5.12
CA ARG A 21 -5.42 -22.86 -5.49
C ARG A 21 -5.40 -24.21 -4.75
N ALA A 22 -5.76 -24.21 -3.46
CA ALA A 22 -5.89 -25.45 -2.70
C ALA A 22 -7.03 -26.33 -3.25
N GLY A 23 -8.19 -25.75 -3.61
CA GLY A 23 -9.30 -26.46 -4.23
C GLY A 23 -8.93 -27.06 -5.60
N GLN A 24 -8.17 -26.34 -6.43
CA GLN A 24 -7.64 -26.87 -7.71
C GLN A 24 -6.72 -28.09 -7.54
N ARG A 25 -6.15 -28.29 -6.34
CA ARG A 25 -5.37 -29.50 -6.00
C ARG A 25 -6.23 -30.64 -5.46
N GLY A 26 -7.56 -30.48 -5.44
CA GLY A 26 -8.52 -31.45 -4.94
C GLY A 26 -8.69 -31.45 -3.42
N ARG A 27 -8.25 -30.39 -2.72
CA ARG A 27 -8.46 -30.26 -1.27
C ARG A 27 -9.90 -29.83 -0.95
N ARG A 28 -10.45 -30.33 0.15
CA ARG A 28 -11.69 -29.81 0.74
C ARG A 28 -11.39 -28.54 1.53
N VAL A 29 -11.77 -27.39 0.98
CA VAL A 29 -11.41 -26.08 1.53
C VAL A 29 -12.64 -25.36 2.10
N LEU A 30 -12.51 -24.88 3.33
CA LEU A 30 -13.44 -23.93 3.93
C LEU A 30 -12.80 -22.52 3.93
N LEU A 31 -13.47 -21.55 3.31
CA LEU A 31 -13.09 -20.14 3.34
C LEU A 31 -14.07 -19.37 4.20
N LEU A 32 -13.60 -18.84 5.34
CA LEU A 32 -14.42 -18.10 6.30
C LEU A 32 -14.23 -16.59 6.12
N GLU A 33 -15.31 -15.83 6.16
CA GLU A 33 -15.32 -14.38 6.16
C GLU A 33 -16.25 -13.86 7.26
N HIS A 34 -15.82 -12.84 7.99
CA HIS A 34 -16.59 -12.33 9.13
C HIS A 34 -17.72 -11.38 8.72
N GLY A 35 -17.67 -10.85 7.50
CA GLY A 35 -18.62 -9.90 6.95
C GLY A 35 -19.58 -10.57 5.96
N ASP A 36 -20.57 -9.80 5.53
CA ASP A 36 -21.63 -10.21 4.60
C ASP A 36 -21.18 -10.33 3.12
N ALA A 37 -19.94 -9.96 2.81
CA ALA A 37 -19.43 -9.89 1.45
C ALA A 37 -17.89 -10.06 1.40
N PRO A 38 -17.37 -10.84 0.44
CA PRO A 38 -15.94 -11.03 0.25
C PRO A 38 -15.30 -9.83 -0.46
N GLY A 39 -13.97 -9.75 -0.43
CA GLY A 39 -13.20 -8.84 -1.29
C GLY A 39 -13.43 -7.35 -1.05
N ARG A 40 -13.94 -6.94 0.12
CA ARG A 40 -14.27 -5.53 0.44
C ARG A 40 -13.16 -4.52 0.14
N LYS A 41 -11.89 -4.84 0.43
CA LYS A 41 -10.73 -3.98 0.06
C LYS A 41 -10.48 -3.94 -1.45
N ILE A 42 -10.71 -5.03 -2.19
CA ILE A 42 -10.60 -5.06 -3.66
C ILE A 42 -11.58 -4.05 -4.26
N LEU A 43 -12.84 -4.06 -3.79
CA LEU A 43 -13.92 -3.23 -4.31
C LEU A 43 -13.66 -1.73 -4.24
N ILE A 44 -12.94 -1.26 -3.22
CA ILE A 44 -12.62 0.18 -3.04
C ILE A 44 -11.24 0.56 -3.58
N SER A 45 -10.42 -0.41 -3.95
CA SER A 45 -9.05 -0.17 -4.41
C SER A 45 -9.02 0.50 -5.78
N GLY A 46 -7.97 1.29 -6.03
CA GLY A 46 -7.78 1.97 -7.30
C GLY A 46 -8.95 2.86 -7.71
N GLY A 47 -9.65 3.49 -6.75
CA GLY A 47 -10.84 4.29 -7.01
C GLY A 47 -12.03 3.47 -7.53
N GLY A 48 -12.14 2.19 -7.14
CA GLY A 48 -13.18 1.28 -7.59
C GLY A 48 -12.89 0.55 -8.89
N ARG A 49 -11.70 0.73 -9.47
CA ARG A 49 -11.24 0.05 -10.70
C ARG A 49 -10.21 -1.06 -10.45
N CYS A 50 -9.75 -1.21 -9.20
CA CYS A 50 -8.71 -2.16 -8.78
C CYS A 50 -7.40 -2.04 -9.56
N ASN A 51 -6.38 -1.47 -8.91
CA ASN A 51 -5.00 -1.54 -9.38
C ASN A 51 -4.43 -2.92 -9.05
N PHE A 52 -4.73 -3.93 -9.86
CA PHE A 52 -4.66 -5.33 -9.44
C PHE A 52 -3.24 -5.92 -9.48
N THR A 53 -2.31 -5.32 -10.22
CA THR A 53 -0.88 -5.71 -10.22
C THR A 53 -0.01 -4.60 -10.83
N ASN A 54 1.31 -4.83 -10.90
CA ASN A 54 2.26 -3.96 -11.59
C ASN A 54 3.16 -4.75 -12.54
N LEU A 55 3.46 -4.20 -13.73
CA LEU A 55 4.39 -4.82 -14.67
C LEU A 55 5.82 -4.96 -14.14
N GLY A 56 6.25 -4.07 -13.25
CA GLY A 56 7.57 -4.11 -12.63
C GLY A 56 7.59 -4.73 -11.23
N CYS A 57 6.80 -5.78 -10.99
CA CYS A 57 6.82 -6.51 -9.72
C CYS A 57 8.15 -7.24 -9.49
N VAL A 58 9.07 -6.56 -8.80
CA VAL A 58 10.38 -7.08 -8.37
C VAL A 58 10.51 -7.02 -6.85
N PRO A 59 11.30 -7.90 -6.21
CA PRO A 59 11.45 -7.98 -4.75
C PRO A 59 11.81 -6.65 -4.08
N GLU A 60 12.57 -5.80 -4.75
CA GLU A 60 13.06 -4.51 -4.24
C GLU A 60 11.94 -3.48 -4.02
N ARG A 61 10.74 -3.74 -4.57
CA ARG A 61 9.54 -2.91 -4.38
C ARG A 61 8.67 -3.37 -3.21
N PHE A 62 9.21 -4.25 -2.36
CA PHE A 62 8.57 -4.75 -1.15
C PHE A 62 9.47 -4.50 0.07
N LEU A 63 8.91 -3.87 1.09
CA LEU A 63 9.56 -3.60 2.36
C LEU A 63 9.32 -4.80 3.29
N SER A 64 10.39 -5.26 3.94
CA SER A 64 10.36 -6.30 4.96
C SER A 64 11.64 -6.22 5.78
N ARG A 65 11.63 -6.71 7.02
CA ARG A 65 12.88 -6.97 7.77
C ARG A 65 13.76 -8.02 7.09
N ASN A 66 13.16 -8.89 6.26
CA ASN A 66 13.87 -9.83 5.40
C ASN A 66 13.63 -9.46 3.92
N PRO A 67 14.53 -8.65 3.31
CA PRO A 67 14.42 -8.22 1.91
C PRO A 67 14.35 -9.35 0.88
N HIS A 68 14.72 -10.57 1.26
CA HIS A 68 14.71 -11.70 0.35
C HIS A 68 13.42 -12.51 0.41
N PHE A 69 12.59 -12.35 1.44
CA PHE A 69 11.46 -13.25 1.70
C PHE A 69 10.50 -13.36 0.51
N ALA A 70 10.07 -12.24 -0.08
CA ALA A 70 9.07 -12.25 -1.16
C ALA A 70 9.54 -12.92 -2.46
N ARG A 71 10.86 -13.12 -2.66
CA ARG A 71 11.45 -13.62 -3.92
C ARG A 71 10.82 -14.93 -4.41
N SER A 72 10.72 -15.93 -3.54
CA SER A 72 10.24 -17.27 -3.92
C SER A 72 8.77 -17.24 -4.38
N ALA A 73 7.90 -16.57 -3.63
CA ALA A 73 6.48 -16.48 -3.97
C ALA A 73 6.27 -15.67 -5.27
N LEU A 74 6.93 -14.51 -5.40
CA LEU A 74 6.82 -13.65 -6.58
C LEU A 74 7.33 -14.32 -7.87
N ALA A 75 8.35 -15.20 -7.77
CA ALA A 75 8.87 -15.93 -8.90
C ALA A 75 7.99 -17.13 -9.34
N ARG A 76 7.24 -17.73 -8.41
CA ARG A 76 6.39 -18.90 -8.68
C ARG A 76 4.99 -18.56 -9.15
N TYR A 77 4.48 -17.39 -8.74
CA TYR A 77 3.24 -16.83 -9.25
C TYR A 77 3.46 -15.34 -9.50
N THR A 78 3.73 -15.03 -10.76
CA THR A 78 4.13 -13.71 -11.24
C THR A 78 2.92 -12.82 -11.51
N GLN A 79 3.18 -11.55 -11.81
CA GLN A 79 2.17 -10.63 -12.34
C GLN A 79 1.56 -11.13 -13.65
N HIS A 80 2.34 -11.83 -14.48
CA HIS A 80 1.88 -12.33 -15.77
C HIS A 80 0.91 -13.50 -15.61
N ASP A 81 1.07 -14.32 -14.57
CA ASP A 81 0.12 -15.39 -14.24
C ASP A 81 -1.25 -14.82 -13.84
N PHE A 82 -1.26 -13.78 -13.01
CA PHE A 82 -2.50 -13.10 -12.63
C PHE A 82 -3.14 -12.36 -13.82
N ILE A 83 -2.34 -11.69 -14.66
CA ILE A 83 -2.82 -11.09 -15.91
C ILE A 83 -3.44 -12.17 -16.83
N GLY A 84 -2.85 -13.35 -16.89
CA GLY A 84 -3.39 -14.50 -17.61
C GLY A 84 -4.78 -14.89 -17.10
N LEU A 85 -4.98 -14.91 -15.79
CA LEU A 85 -6.28 -15.18 -15.17
C LEU A 85 -7.32 -14.09 -15.51
N VAL A 86 -6.95 -12.82 -15.43
CA VAL A 86 -7.81 -11.68 -15.81
C VAL A 86 -8.23 -11.79 -17.29
N ARG A 87 -7.29 -12.14 -18.19
CA ARG A 87 -7.57 -12.37 -19.62
C ARG A 87 -8.46 -13.58 -19.87
N LYS A 88 -8.26 -14.69 -19.14
CA LYS A 88 -9.13 -15.89 -19.21
C LYS A 88 -10.59 -15.54 -18.96
N HIS A 89 -10.85 -14.62 -18.02
CA HIS A 89 -12.18 -14.12 -17.70
C HIS A 89 -12.64 -12.93 -18.56
N ARG A 90 -11.86 -12.55 -19.57
CA ARG A 90 -12.16 -11.47 -20.53
C ARG A 90 -12.42 -10.12 -19.87
N ILE A 91 -11.77 -9.86 -18.74
CA ILE A 91 -11.84 -8.56 -18.06
C ILE A 91 -10.89 -7.61 -18.78
N ALA A 92 -11.43 -6.49 -19.27
CA ALA A 92 -10.64 -5.47 -19.96
C ALA A 92 -9.84 -4.63 -18.95
N PHE A 93 -8.60 -4.32 -19.30
CA PHE A 93 -7.69 -3.54 -18.45
C PHE A 93 -6.68 -2.76 -19.30
N HIS A 94 -6.14 -1.68 -18.72
CA HIS A 94 -5.08 -0.88 -19.31
C HIS A 94 -3.96 -0.62 -18.31
N GLU A 95 -2.78 -0.32 -18.84
CA GLU A 95 -1.73 0.31 -18.06
C GLU A 95 -2.02 1.81 -17.91
N LYS A 96 -1.92 2.32 -16.68
CA LYS A 96 -2.01 3.76 -16.41
C LYS A 96 -0.64 4.42 -16.52
N THR A 97 0.13 4.39 -15.44
CA THR A 97 1.47 4.98 -15.36
C THR A 97 2.34 4.05 -14.53
N LEU A 98 3.65 4.00 -14.81
CA LEU A 98 4.62 3.25 -13.99
C LEU A 98 4.24 1.76 -13.86
N GLY A 99 3.73 1.13 -14.92
CA GLY A 99 3.36 -0.28 -14.95
C GLY A 99 2.09 -0.66 -14.19
N GLN A 100 1.33 0.31 -13.66
CA GLN A 100 0.11 0.03 -12.88
C GLN A 100 -1.02 -0.46 -13.79
N LEU A 101 -1.59 -1.62 -13.48
CA LEU A 101 -2.68 -2.20 -14.27
C LEU A 101 -4.03 -2.04 -13.55
N PHE A 102 -4.98 -1.41 -14.23
CA PHE A 102 -6.33 -1.16 -13.73
C PHE A 102 -7.37 -1.79 -14.63
N CYS A 103 -8.47 -2.27 -14.04
CA CYS A 103 -9.63 -2.67 -14.85
C CYS A 103 -10.20 -1.44 -15.55
N ASP A 104 -10.70 -1.63 -16.78
CA ASP A 104 -11.43 -0.59 -17.51
C ASP A 104 -12.79 -0.33 -16.86
N GLY A 105 -13.44 -1.42 -16.44
CA GLY A 105 -14.70 -1.43 -15.71
C GLY A 105 -14.52 -1.33 -14.20
N SER A 106 -15.14 -2.25 -13.47
CA SER A 106 -15.25 -2.19 -12.01
C SER A 106 -14.37 -3.24 -11.33
N ALA A 107 -13.81 -2.90 -10.17
CA ALA A 107 -13.15 -3.83 -9.26
C ALA A 107 -14.03 -5.06 -8.90
N ARG A 108 -15.35 -4.95 -9.05
CA ARG A 108 -16.30 -6.07 -8.90
C ARG A 108 -16.00 -7.22 -9.85
N GLU A 109 -15.44 -6.95 -11.04
CA GLU A 109 -15.09 -7.99 -12.01
C GLU A 109 -13.98 -8.90 -11.47
N ILE A 110 -12.99 -8.34 -10.77
CA ILE A 110 -11.93 -9.13 -10.11
C ILE A 110 -12.51 -9.99 -8.99
N VAL A 111 -13.41 -9.45 -8.17
CA VAL A 111 -14.06 -10.23 -7.10
C VAL A 111 -14.93 -11.35 -7.70
N ALA A 112 -15.73 -11.05 -8.73
CA ALA A 112 -16.56 -12.03 -9.41
C ALA A 112 -15.72 -13.15 -10.04
N MET A 113 -14.60 -12.80 -10.68
CA MET A 113 -13.63 -13.76 -11.21
C MET A 113 -13.10 -14.70 -10.13
N LEU A 114 -12.64 -14.15 -9.00
CA LEU A 114 -12.10 -14.96 -7.90
C LEU A 114 -13.17 -15.88 -7.29
N LEU A 115 -14.40 -15.39 -7.14
CA LEU A 115 -15.52 -16.21 -6.66
C LEU A 115 -15.89 -17.34 -7.64
N ALA A 116 -15.88 -17.07 -8.94
CA ALA A 116 -16.10 -18.08 -9.96
C ALA A 116 -15.01 -19.17 -9.94
N GLU A 117 -13.75 -18.79 -9.77
CA GLU A 117 -12.64 -19.75 -9.63
C GLU A 117 -12.74 -20.56 -8.33
N CYS A 118 -13.08 -19.93 -7.20
CA CYS A 118 -13.34 -20.65 -5.94
C CYS A 118 -14.49 -21.66 -6.08
N LEU A 119 -15.60 -21.26 -6.71
CA LEU A 119 -16.75 -22.14 -6.93
C LEU A 119 -16.38 -23.31 -7.84
N ALA A 120 -15.67 -23.06 -8.94
CA ALA A 120 -15.20 -24.10 -9.85
C ALA A 120 -14.21 -25.07 -9.18
N ALA A 121 -13.46 -24.61 -8.18
CA ALA A 121 -12.55 -25.40 -7.37
C ALA A 121 -13.22 -26.11 -6.17
N GLY A 122 -14.54 -26.00 -6.00
CA GLY A 122 -15.27 -26.65 -4.91
C GLY A 122 -15.03 -26.05 -3.53
N VAL A 123 -14.64 -24.78 -3.43
CA VAL A 123 -14.43 -24.08 -2.15
C VAL A 123 -15.77 -23.81 -1.46
N ASP A 124 -15.90 -24.21 -0.20
CA ASP A 124 -17.02 -23.82 0.69
C ASP A 124 -16.74 -22.43 1.26
N LEU A 125 -17.38 -21.40 0.70
CA LEU A 125 -17.29 -20.02 1.19
C LEU A 125 -18.43 -19.73 2.18
N ARG A 126 -18.07 -19.34 3.41
CA ARG A 126 -19.04 -18.94 4.44
C ARG A 126 -18.81 -17.53 4.92
N LEU A 127 -19.78 -16.67 4.61
CA LEU A 127 -19.87 -15.27 5.03
C LEU A 127 -20.53 -15.17 6.41
N ASP A 128 -20.40 -14.03 7.08
CA ASP A 128 -20.92 -13.80 8.44
C ASP A 128 -20.43 -14.84 9.48
N HIS A 129 -19.20 -15.33 9.34
CA HIS A 129 -18.52 -16.27 10.26
C HIS A 129 -17.31 -15.58 10.91
N ARG A 130 -17.53 -14.98 12.07
CA ARG A 130 -16.48 -14.37 12.90
C ARG A 130 -15.81 -15.45 13.73
N VAL A 131 -14.50 -15.55 13.58
CA VAL A 131 -13.66 -16.42 14.42
C VAL A 131 -13.61 -15.87 15.84
N ALA A 132 -13.92 -16.74 16.80
CA ALA A 132 -13.89 -16.46 18.23
C ALA A 132 -12.65 -17.06 18.90
N ASP A 133 -12.29 -18.30 18.52
CA ASP A 133 -11.11 -18.98 19.06
C ASP A 133 -10.47 -19.92 18.04
N ILE A 134 -9.18 -20.18 18.22
CA ILE A 134 -8.40 -21.14 17.44
C ILE A 134 -7.57 -21.96 18.41
N ALA A 135 -7.79 -23.28 18.39
CA ALA A 135 -7.03 -24.26 19.15
C ALA A 135 -6.16 -25.13 18.21
N HIS A 136 -5.04 -25.61 18.73
CA HIS A 136 -4.11 -26.48 18.00
C HIS A 136 -3.78 -27.72 18.84
N GLY A 137 -3.95 -28.90 18.24
CA GLY A 137 -3.67 -30.21 18.82
C GLY A 137 -3.11 -31.15 17.76
N THR A 138 -3.87 -32.18 17.35
CA THR A 138 -3.54 -33.00 16.17
C THR A 138 -3.80 -32.32 14.83
N GLY A 139 -4.48 -31.17 14.87
CA GLY A 139 -4.78 -30.25 13.78
C GLY A 139 -5.32 -28.95 14.38
N PHE A 140 -6.00 -28.13 13.58
CA PHE A 140 -6.62 -26.89 14.03
C PHE A 140 -8.12 -27.07 14.22
N THR A 141 -8.63 -26.47 15.30
CA THR A 141 -10.07 -26.25 15.51
C THR A 141 -10.34 -24.75 15.52
N VAL A 142 -11.16 -24.29 14.59
CA VAL A 142 -11.57 -22.88 14.46
C VAL A 142 -13.01 -22.76 14.96
N THR A 143 -13.19 -22.10 16.10
CA THR A 143 -14.50 -21.83 16.68
C THR A 143 -15.01 -20.49 16.18
N THR A 144 -16.20 -20.49 15.62
CA THR A 144 -16.93 -19.28 15.19
C THR A 144 -18.21 -19.12 16.00
N GLN A 145 -18.87 -17.99 15.86
CA GLN A 145 -20.21 -17.78 16.43
C GLN A 145 -21.30 -18.66 15.79
N ARG A 146 -20.98 -19.42 14.74
CA ARG A 146 -21.91 -20.30 14.02
C ARG A 146 -21.47 -21.77 14.01
N GLY A 147 -20.56 -22.15 14.92
CA GLY A 147 -20.07 -23.52 15.05
C GLY A 147 -18.54 -23.63 14.92
N ALA A 148 -18.03 -24.83 15.12
CA ALA A 148 -16.61 -25.15 15.07
C ALA A 148 -16.27 -25.96 13.82
N PHE A 149 -15.09 -25.72 13.27
CA PHE A 149 -14.56 -26.39 12.09
C PHE A 149 -13.17 -26.93 12.39
N ALA A 150 -12.84 -28.11 11.87
CA ALA A 150 -11.54 -28.73 12.09
C ALA A 150 -10.84 -29.07 10.78
N ALA A 151 -9.54 -28.79 10.69
CA ALA A 151 -8.69 -29.14 9.56
C ALA A 151 -7.23 -29.30 9.99
N PRO A 152 -6.43 -30.14 9.29
CA PRO A 152 -5.00 -30.22 9.53
C PRO A 152 -4.24 -28.94 9.14
N SER A 153 -4.73 -28.18 8.16
CA SER A 153 -4.12 -26.93 7.70
C SER A 153 -5.02 -25.72 8.01
N LEU A 154 -4.42 -24.66 8.55
CA LEU A 154 -5.05 -23.37 8.83
C LEU A 154 -4.28 -22.23 8.17
N VAL A 155 -4.97 -21.38 7.41
CA VAL A 155 -4.37 -20.23 6.73
C VAL A 155 -4.96 -18.92 7.27
N LEU A 156 -4.08 -18.06 7.82
CA LEU A 156 -4.42 -16.72 8.27
C LEU A 156 -4.26 -15.72 7.10
N ALA A 157 -5.39 -15.24 6.58
CA ALA A 157 -5.48 -14.32 5.46
C ALA A 157 -6.33 -13.07 5.76
N THR A 158 -6.37 -12.65 7.03
CA THR A 158 -7.27 -11.58 7.52
C THR A 158 -6.83 -10.15 7.16
N GLY A 159 -5.71 -10.00 6.43
CA GLY A 159 -5.15 -8.71 6.04
C GLY A 159 -4.52 -7.94 7.21
N GLY A 160 -4.26 -6.65 6.97
CA GLY A 160 -3.71 -5.72 7.97
C GLY A 160 -4.78 -4.83 8.61
N LEU A 161 -4.32 -3.82 9.36
CA LEU A 161 -5.17 -2.93 10.17
C LEU A 161 -5.76 -1.74 9.40
N SER A 162 -5.44 -1.55 8.12
CA SER A 162 -5.90 -0.40 7.35
C SER A 162 -7.40 -0.44 7.04
N ILE A 163 -8.03 0.72 7.13
CA ILE A 163 -9.46 0.96 6.88
C ILE A 163 -10.38 0.11 7.79
N PRO A 164 -10.36 0.30 9.14
CA PRO A 164 -11.15 -0.51 10.08
C PRO A 164 -12.66 -0.54 9.80
N LYS A 165 -13.21 0.56 9.28
CA LYS A 165 -14.63 0.64 8.88
C LYS A 165 -15.03 -0.41 7.82
N MET A 166 -14.07 -1.01 7.13
CA MET A 166 -14.29 -2.05 6.12
C MET A 166 -14.11 -3.48 6.67
N GLY A 167 -13.93 -3.65 7.98
CA GLY A 167 -13.75 -4.96 8.62
C GLY A 167 -12.29 -5.36 8.86
N ALA A 168 -11.33 -4.47 8.70
CA ALA A 168 -9.95 -4.78 9.07
C ALA A 168 -9.83 -5.07 10.57
N THR A 169 -9.14 -6.17 10.92
CA THR A 169 -8.97 -6.65 12.31
C THR A 169 -7.56 -7.20 12.52
N GLY A 170 -7.12 -7.26 13.77
CA GLY A 170 -5.80 -7.79 14.17
C GLY A 170 -5.73 -9.32 14.32
N VAL A 171 -6.75 -10.07 13.89
CA VAL A 171 -6.90 -11.52 14.18
C VAL A 171 -5.65 -12.32 13.83
N ALA A 172 -5.09 -12.16 12.62
CA ALA A 172 -3.88 -12.88 12.25
C ALA A 172 -2.67 -12.57 13.16
N LEU A 173 -2.53 -11.32 13.60
CA LEU A 173 -1.44 -10.89 14.48
C LEU A 173 -1.63 -11.46 15.89
N ASP A 174 -2.85 -11.44 16.40
CA ASP A 174 -3.17 -11.95 17.73
C ASP A 174 -2.99 -13.48 17.78
N VAL A 175 -3.44 -14.19 16.75
CA VAL A 175 -3.24 -15.63 16.60
C VAL A 175 -1.75 -15.96 16.47
N ALA A 176 -1.00 -15.21 15.65
CA ALA A 176 0.44 -15.40 15.52
C ALA A 176 1.16 -15.27 16.88
N ARG A 177 0.85 -14.23 17.67
CA ARG A 177 1.41 -14.05 19.01
C ARG A 177 1.05 -15.20 19.95
N ARG A 178 -0.22 -15.66 19.95
CA ARG A 178 -0.68 -16.80 20.76
C ARG A 178 0.08 -18.09 20.44
N PHE A 179 0.45 -18.29 19.17
CA PHE A 179 1.25 -19.41 18.72
C PHE A 179 2.76 -19.20 18.82
N GLY A 180 3.20 -18.10 19.44
CA GLY A 180 4.61 -17.82 19.70
C GLY A 180 5.39 -17.27 18.49
N LEU A 181 4.71 -16.83 17.43
CA LEU A 181 5.34 -16.19 16.29
C LEU A 181 5.59 -14.71 16.63
N ALA A 182 6.79 -14.22 16.31
CA ALA A 182 7.12 -12.81 16.43
C ALA A 182 6.28 -11.96 15.45
N VAL A 183 5.93 -10.75 15.87
CA VAL A 183 5.23 -9.76 15.07
C VAL A 183 6.08 -8.49 15.03
N VAL A 184 6.45 -8.08 13.82
CA VAL A 184 7.09 -6.79 13.55
C VAL A 184 6.06 -5.69 13.76
N GLU A 185 6.45 -4.65 14.50
CA GLU A 185 5.53 -3.61 14.97
C GLU A 185 4.69 -3.02 13.82
N PRO A 186 3.35 -3.22 13.84
CA PRO A 186 2.47 -2.72 12.81
C PRO A 186 2.38 -1.20 12.80
N ARG A 187 2.56 -0.59 11.64
CA ARG A 187 2.36 0.86 11.46
C ARG A 187 1.59 1.20 10.18
N PRO A 188 0.88 2.34 10.14
CA PRO A 188 0.31 2.88 8.91
C PRO A 188 1.36 3.10 7.83
N ALA A 189 1.09 2.68 6.60
CA ALA A 189 1.93 2.87 5.43
C ALA A 189 1.10 3.23 4.20
N LEU A 190 1.74 3.83 3.19
CA LEU A 190 1.04 4.48 2.08
C LEU A 190 -0.06 5.42 2.60
N VAL A 191 0.36 6.36 3.45
CA VAL A 191 -0.53 7.19 4.26
C VAL A 191 -0.14 8.67 4.14
N PRO A 192 -1.10 9.61 4.11
CA PRO A 192 -0.78 11.02 4.14
C PRO A 192 -0.03 11.42 5.43
N LEU A 193 0.87 12.39 5.30
CA LEU A 193 1.65 12.95 6.41
C LEU A 193 0.97 14.20 6.97
N THR A 194 0.93 14.31 8.29
CA THR A 194 0.28 15.43 9.00
C THR A 194 1.30 16.41 9.54
N PHE A 195 0.92 17.69 9.62
CA PHE A 195 1.77 18.78 10.10
C PHE A 195 1.00 19.65 11.10
N GLY A 196 1.75 20.34 11.94
CA GLY A 196 1.25 21.35 12.89
C GLY A 196 1.93 22.70 12.72
N GLY A 197 1.62 23.63 13.63
CA GLY A 197 2.26 24.95 13.71
C GLY A 197 2.28 25.74 12.40
N GLU A 198 3.40 26.39 12.12
CA GLU A 198 3.60 27.23 10.94
C GLU A 198 3.53 26.44 9.62
N ALA A 199 4.01 25.19 9.61
CA ALA A 199 3.94 24.34 8.43
C ALA A 199 2.48 24.07 8.03
N LEU A 200 1.61 23.74 8.99
CA LEU A 200 0.19 23.56 8.70
C LEU A 200 -0.50 24.87 8.29
N ALA A 201 -0.11 25.99 8.91
CA ALA A 201 -0.63 27.31 8.53
C ALA A 201 -0.31 27.67 7.08
N LEU A 202 0.87 27.28 6.58
CA LEU A 202 1.25 27.41 5.17
C LEU A 202 0.46 26.44 4.26
N MET A 203 0.21 25.21 4.70
CA MET A 203 -0.44 24.17 3.88
C MET A 203 -1.95 24.35 3.72
N ARG A 204 -2.67 24.83 4.75
CA ARG A 204 -4.14 24.99 4.71
C ARG A 204 -4.63 25.86 3.55
N PRO A 205 -4.06 27.05 3.29
CA PRO A 205 -4.40 27.87 2.13
C PRO A 205 -3.93 27.30 0.80
N LEU A 206 -3.19 26.19 0.79
CA LEU A 206 -2.74 25.47 -0.40
C LEU A 206 -3.53 24.18 -0.65
N ALA A 207 -4.50 23.83 0.20
CA ALA A 207 -5.29 22.62 0.03
C ALA A 207 -5.87 22.51 -1.40
N GLY A 208 -5.70 21.33 -2.00
CA GLY A 208 -6.08 21.03 -3.39
C GLY A 208 -5.00 21.35 -4.42
N VAL A 209 -3.92 22.06 -4.06
CA VAL A 209 -2.79 22.29 -4.97
C VAL A 209 -1.99 21.00 -5.10
N ALA A 210 -1.75 20.58 -6.35
CA ALA A 210 -0.93 19.43 -6.69
C ALA A 210 0.17 19.81 -7.68
N LEU A 211 1.29 19.11 -7.63
CA LEU A 211 2.42 19.27 -8.56
C LEU A 211 3.29 18.01 -8.59
N ASP A 212 3.94 17.77 -9.74
CA ASP A 212 5.01 16.78 -9.85
C ASP A 212 6.17 17.15 -8.92
N SER A 213 6.66 16.18 -8.17
CA SER A 213 7.69 16.40 -7.15
C SER A 213 8.46 15.11 -6.87
N ILE A 214 9.63 15.22 -6.23
CA ILE A 214 10.29 14.06 -5.61
C ILE A 214 10.16 14.17 -4.10
N ALA A 215 9.49 13.21 -3.47
CA ALA A 215 9.47 13.05 -2.02
C ALA A 215 10.57 12.09 -1.57
N ARG A 216 11.38 12.50 -0.59
CA ARG A 216 12.48 11.71 -0.03
C ARG A 216 12.35 11.52 1.47
N CYS A 217 12.50 10.26 1.91
CA CYS A 217 12.59 9.86 3.32
C CYS A 217 13.78 8.90 3.46
N GLY A 218 14.76 9.28 4.28
CA GLY A 218 16.04 8.56 4.34
C GLY A 218 16.69 8.45 2.96
N ARG A 219 16.97 7.21 2.52
CA ARG A 219 17.54 6.92 1.19
C ARG A 219 16.47 6.73 0.10
N ALA A 220 15.20 6.60 0.47
CA ALA A 220 14.13 6.34 -0.47
C ALA A 220 13.65 7.64 -1.14
N ALA A 221 13.26 7.54 -2.40
CA ALA A 221 12.87 8.70 -3.20
C ALA A 221 11.85 8.30 -4.27
N PHE A 222 10.79 9.08 -4.38
CA PHE A 222 9.68 8.79 -5.29
C PHE A 222 9.26 10.04 -6.02
N ARG A 223 9.33 9.99 -7.35
CA ARG A 223 8.84 11.05 -8.22
C ARG A 223 7.38 10.78 -8.58
N GLU A 224 6.50 11.69 -8.19
CA GLU A 224 5.11 11.74 -8.63
C GLU A 224 4.45 13.03 -8.11
N ALA A 225 3.17 13.21 -8.42
CA ALA A 225 2.30 14.19 -7.81
C ALA A 225 2.34 14.13 -6.27
N MET A 226 2.64 15.28 -5.69
CA MET A 226 2.32 15.61 -4.30
C MET A 226 1.05 16.47 -4.29
N LEU A 227 0.26 16.34 -3.22
CA LEU A 227 -0.97 17.08 -2.98
C LEU A 227 -0.94 17.75 -1.60
N PHE A 228 -1.21 19.05 -1.54
CA PHE A 228 -1.48 19.75 -0.28
C PHE A 228 -2.91 19.45 0.20
N THR A 229 -3.06 19.19 1.49
CA THR A 229 -4.36 18.93 2.14
C THR A 229 -4.59 19.88 3.32
N HIS A 230 -5.79 19.87 3.88
CA HIS A 230 -6.10 20.63 5.10
C HIS A 230 -5.34 20.15 6.35
N ARG A 231 -4.72 18.96 6.29
CA ARG A 231 -3.99 18.35 7.41
C ARG A 231 -2.49 18.22 7.16
N GLY A 232 -2.04 18.38 5.92
CA GLY A 232 -0.66 18.15 5.57
C GLY A 232 -0.43 17.84 4.09
N LEU A 233 0.29 16.74 3.84
CA LEU A 233 0.71 16.33 2.50
C LEU A 233 0.19 14.93 2.15
N SER A 234 -0.22 14.77 0.90
CA SER A 234 -0.69 13.52 0.30
C SER A 234 -0.21 13.43 -1.16
N GLY A 235 -0.86 12.61 -1.98
CA GLY A 235 -0.46 12.32 -3.35
C GLY A 235 0.54 11.17 -3.44
N PRO A 236 0.63 10.48 -4.60
CA PRO A 236 1.40 9.25 -4.74
C PRO A 236 2.87 9.36 -4.28
N ALA A 237 3.54 10.50 -4.49
CA ALA A 237 4.92 10.68 -4.02
C ALA A 237 5.02 10.59 -2.48
N ILE A 238 4.10 11.26 -1.78
CA ILE A 238 4.06 11.26 -0.31
C ILE A 238 3.63 9.91 0.23
N LEU A 239 2.61 9.28 -0.37
CA LEU A 239 2.17 7.95 0.06
C LEU A 239 3.33 6.95 -0.03
N GLN A 240 4.06 6.91 -1.15
CA GLN A 240 5.24 6.06 -1.29
C GLN A 240 6.30 6.37 -0.22
N ALA A 241 6.67 7.66 -0.06
CA ALA A 241 7.69 8.07 0.89
C ALA A 241 7.31 7.80 2.36
N SER A 242 6.02 7.85 2.71
CA SER A 242 5.52 7.59 4.06
C SER A 242 5.86 6.18 4.58
N SER A 243 5.98 5.21 3.67
CA SER A 243 6.34 3.83 4.04
C SER A 243 7.78 3.72 4.54
N TYR A 244 8.63 4.69 4.21
CA TYR A 244 10.03 4.79 4.64
C TYR A 244 10.25 5.82 5.75
N TRP A 245 9.25 6.66 6.02
CA TRP A 245 9.31 7.69 7.04
C TRP A 245 9.23 7.10 8.45
N GLN A 246 9.99 7.67 9.37
CA GLN A 246 9.95 7.38 10.81
C GLN A 246 9.62 8.65 11.60
N ALA A 247 8.97 8.47 12.75
CA ALA A 247 8.63 9.60 13.62
C ALA A 247 9.88 10.39 14.03
N GLY A 248 9.80 11.72 13.92
CA GLY A 248 10.93 12.63 14.18
C GLY A 248 11.89 12.82 13.01
N GLU A 249 11.73 12.09 11.90
CA GLU A 249 12.52 12.30 10.70
C GLU A 249 11.88 13.31 9.73
N PRO A 250 12.66 14.03 8.93
CA PRO A 250 12.12 14.93 7.92
C PRO A 250 11.63 14.17 6.67
N VAL A 251 10.70 14.78 5.95
CA VAL A 251 10.50 14.54 4.51
C VAL A 251 11.16 15.68 3.74
N THR A 252 11.90 15.34 2.68
CA THR A 252 12.53 16.35 1.80
C THR A 252 11.86 16.32 0.43
N LEU A 253 11.46 17.49 -0.05
CA LEU A 253 10.76 17.65 -1.31
C LEU A 253 11.63 18.36 -2.33
N ASP A 254 11.73 17.78 -3.52
CA ASP A 254 12.16 18.49 -4.73
C ASP A 254 10.91 18.91 -5.49
N LEU A 255 10.60 20.21 -5.48
CA LEU A 255 9.45 20.78 -6.17
C LEU A 255 9.73 21.09 -7.65
N LEU A 256 10.99 20.96 -8.08
CA LEU A 256 11.46 21.24 -9.43
C LEU A 256 12.31 20.05 -9.94
N PRO A 257 11.73 18.84 -10.02
CA PRO A 257 12.45 17.68 -10.52
C PRO A 257 12.97 17.96 -11.93
N GLU A 258 14.23 17.59 -12.16
CA GLU A 258 14.95 17.76 -13.45
C GLU A 258 15.09 19.21 -13.95
N ARG A 259 14.68 20.21 -13.17
CA ARG A 259 14.76 21.63 -13.53
C ARG A 259 15.79 22.35 -12.67
N ASP A 260 16.56 23.23 -13.29
CA ASP A 260 17.47 24.14 -12.58
C ASP A 260 16.69 25.40 -12.16
N GLY A 261 16.13 25.37 -10.96
CA GLY A 261 15.39 26.50 -10.40
C GLY A 261 16.23 27.76 -10.26
N ALA A 262 17.54 27.65 -10.06
CA ALA A 262 18.42 28.81 -9.93
C ALA A 262 18.57 29.52 -11.28
N ALA A 263 18.91 28.78 -12.32
CA ALA A 263 19.01 29.33 -13.67
C ALA A 263 17.68 29.95 -14.12
N LEU A 264 16.56 29.25 -13.92
CA LEU A 264 15.23 29.70 -14.34
C LEU A 264 14.77 30.97 -13.62
N LEU A 265 15.02 31.10 -12.31
CA LEU A 265 14.67 32.32 -11.57
C LEU A 265 15.52 33.52 -12.00
N LEU A 266 16.82 33.32 -12.24
CA LEU A 266 17.73 34.38 -12.70
C LEU A 266 17.40 34.82 -14.13
N GLU A 267 17.07 33.88 -15.02
CA GLU A 267 16.58 34.17 -16.37
C GLU A 267 15.27 34.96 -16.32
N GLY A 268 14.31 34.50 -15.53
CA GLY A 268 13.02 35.18 -15.35
C GLY A 268 13.18 36.61 -14.81
N LYS A 269 14.14 36.83 -13.91
CA LYS A 269 14.51 38.18 -13.42
C LYS A 269 15.04 39.06 -14.56
N ARG A 270 15.94 38.55 -15.39
CA ARG A 270 16.52 39.30 -16.53
C ARG A 270 15.48 39.62 -17.60
N ALA A 271 14.61 38.66 -17.90
CA ALA A 271 13.57 38.79 -18.92
C ALA A 271 12.46 39.77 -18.51
N ARG A 272 12.07 39.78 -17.23
CA ARG A 272 10.95 40.59 -16.71
C ARG A 272 11.31 41.30 -15.39
N PRO A 273 12.25 42.25 -15.37
CA PRO A 273 12.75 42.85 -14.13
C PRO A 273 11.70 43.65 -13.35
N LYS A 274 10.65 44.14 -14.04
CA LYS A 274 9.53 44.87 -13.41
C LYS A 274 8.40 43.95 -12.90
N ALA A 275 8.49 42.64 -13.13
CA ALA A 275 7.47 41.70 -12.66
C ALA A 275 7.56 41.49 -11.15
N GLN A 276 6.42 41.11 -10.56
CA GLN A 276 6.40 40.64 -9.18
C GLN A 276 7.01 39.23 -9.10
N PRO A 277 7.69 38.84 -8.01
CA PRO A 277 8.39 37.56 -7.93
C PRO A 277 7.47 36.36 -8.11
N GLN A 278 6.25 36.40 -7.56
CA GLN A 278 5.26 35.34 -7.71
C GLN A 278 4.88 35.10 -9.19
N THR A 279 4.94 36.11 -10.05
CA THR A 279 4.66 35.97 -11.48
C THR A 279 5.74 35.12 -12.15
N VAL A 280 7.00 35.28 -11.76
CA VAL A 280 8.10 34.47 -12.30
C VAL A 280 8.07 33.05 -11.70
N LEU A 281 7.79 32.92 -10.40
CA LEU A 281 7.62 31.60 -9.77
C LEU A 281 6.44 30.82 -10.35
N ALA A 282 5.37 31.49 -10.81
CA ALA A 282 4.19 30.84 -11.38
C ALA A 282 4.47 30.13 -12.71
N ASP A 283 5.58 30.45 -13.40
CA ASP A 283 6.04 29.67 -14.55
C ASP A 283 6.70 28.34 -14.14
N LEU A 284 7.02 28.21 -12.85
CA LEU A 284 7.70 27.05 -12.28
C LEU A 284 6.76 26.18 -11.45
N LEU A 285 5.81 26.81 -10.74
CA LEU A 285 4.98 26.21 -9.70
C LEU A 285 3.50 26.63 -9.88
N PRO A 286 2.54 25.88 -9.30
CA PRO A 286 1.15 26.32 -9.24
C PRO A 286 1.02 27.71 -8.60
N ALA A 287 0.17 28.57 -9.19
CA ALA A 287 0.09 30.00 -8.85
C ALA A 287 -0.09 30.29 -7.34
N ARG A 288 -0.94 29.51 -6.64
CA ARG A 288 -1.14 29.64 -5.18
C ARG A 288 0.14 29.35 -4.40
N LEU A 289 0.88 28.31 -4.78
CA LEU A 289 2.15 27.97 -4.14
C LEU A 289 3.22 29.02 -4.45
N ALA A 290 3.31 29.46 -5.71
CA ALA A 290 4.21 30.53 -6.13
C ALA A 290 3.99 31.81 -5.30
N GLN A 291 2.72 32.21 -5.11
CA GLN A 291 2.36 33.36 -4.30
C GLN A 291 2.78 33.19 -2.84
N SER A 292 2.46 32.06 -2.21
CA SER A 292 2.81 31.80 -0.81
C SER A 292 4.33 31.77 -0.58
N LEU A 293 5.09 31.11 -1.44
CA LEU A 293 6.54 31.00 -1.29
C LEU A 293 7.25 32.33 -1.59
N ALA A 294 6.78 33.09 -2.58
CA ALA A 294 7.31 34.44 -2.83
C ALA A 294 7.09 35.34 -1.61
N ALA A 295 5.87 35.35 -1.05
CA ALA A 295 5.55 36.17 0.12
C ALA A 295 6.36 35.79 1.37
N LEU A 296 6.68 34.50 1.54
CA LEU A 296 7.39 34.01 2.72
C LEU A 296 8.92 34.20 2.63
N HIS A 297 9.49 34.09 1.44
CA HIS A 297 10.95 34.00 1.27
C HIS A 297 11.60 35.15 0.52
N LEU A 298 10.83 36.02 -0.11
CA LEU A 298 11.35 37.13 -0.91
C LEU A 298 10.85 38.49 -0.40
N PRO A 299 11.65 39.56 -0.56
CA PRO A 299 11.20 40.92 -0.26
C PRO A 299 10.00 41.34 -1.11
N ALA A 300 9.11 42.15 -0.55
CA ALA A 300 7.95 42.71 -1.25
C ALA A 300 8.34 43.84 -2.24
N ARG A 301 9.06 43.46 -3.31
CA ARG A 301 9.54 44.35 -4.38
C ARG A 301 9.50 43.61 -5.72
N VAL A 302 9.66 44.33 -6.82
CA VAL A 302 9.79 43.72 -8.15
C VAL A 302 11.06 42.87 -8.23
N ILE A 303 11.03 41.79 -9.02
CA ILE A 303 12.10 40.78 -9.03
C ILE A 303 13.47 41.35 -9.45
N GLY A 304 13.48 42.40 -10.28
CA GLY A 304 14.70 43.10 -10.69
C GLY A 304 15.48 43.73 -9.52
N GLU A 305 14.79 44.10 -8.45
CA GLU A 305 15.37 44.71 -7.24
C GLU A 305 15.82 43.68 -6.18
N ILE A 306 15.46 42.41 -6.36
CA ILE A 306 15.81 41.34 -5.43
C ILE A 306 17.22 40.85 -5.74
N GLY A 307 18.08 40.75 -4.71
CA GLY A 307 19.43 40.24 -4.89
C GLY A 307 19.44 38.78 -5.36
N ASP A 308 20.36 38.43 -6.26
CA ASP A 308 20.48 37.08 -6.81
C ASP A 308 20.66 36.03 -5.69
N LYS A 309 21.33 36.40 -4.59
CA LYS A 309 21.49 35.55 -3.40
C LYS A 309 20.16 35.06 -2.81
N ASP A 310 19.13 35.90 -2.78
CA ASP A 310 17.82 35.51 -2.25
C ASP A 310 17.08 34.57 -3.21
N LEU A 311 17.21 34.80 -4.53
CA LEU A 311 16.68 33.89 -5.55
C LEU A 311 17.38 32.53 -5.53
N LEU A 312 18.70 32.51 -5.34
CA LEU A 312 19.47 31.27 -5.19
C LEU A 312 19.11 30.52 -3.90
N ARG A 313 18.85 31.24 -2.79
CA ARG A 313 18.35 30.62 -1.55
C ARG A 313 16.97 29.99 -1.76
N LEU A 314 16.07 30.70 -2.44
CA LEU A 314 14.76 30.15 -2.80
C LEU A 314 14.90 28.92 -3.70
N ALA A 315 15.75 28.97 -4.74
CA ALA A 315 15.99 27.83 -5.61
C ALA A 315 16.49 26.60 -4.83
N ALA A 316 17.41 26.79 -3.88
CA ALA A 316 17.89 25.73 -3.01
C ALA A 316 16.76 25.15 -2.13
N LEU A 317 15.88 26.00 -1.60
CA LEU A 317 14.69 25.57 -0.87
C LEU A 317 13.75 24.76 -1.77
N LEU A 318 13.44 25.23 -2.98
CA LEU A 318 12.57 24.51 -3.93
C LEU A 318 13.15 23.15 -4.31
N LYS A 319 14.48 23.01 -4.33
CA LYS A 319 15.17 21.77 -4.68
C LYS A 319 15.21 20.74 -3.54
N ALA A 320 15.23 21.22 -2.30
CA ALA A 320 15.38 20.39 -1.11
C ALA A 320 14.59 20.96 0.07
N TRP A 321 13.27 21.08 -0.10
CA TRP A 321 12.40 21.62 0.93
C TRP A 321 12.19 20.59 2.03
N ARG A 322 12.88 20.80 3.15
CA ARG A 322 12.88 19.90 4.28
C ARG A 322 11.76 20.28 5.25
N LEU A 323 10.82 19.37 5.46
CA LEU A 323 9.65 19.53 6.32
C LEU A 323 9.65 18.43 7.37
N LEU A 324 9.21 18.75 8.59
CA LEU A 324 9.11 17.79 9.69
C LEU A 324 7.64 17.44 9.93
N PRO A 325 7.17 16.23 9.56
CA PRO A 325 5.82 15.80 9.85
C PRO A 325 5.64 15.54 11.35
N ASP A 326 4.46 15.88 11.88
CA ASP A 326 4.06 15.56 13.26
C ASP A 326 3.62 14.09 13.39
N GLY A 327 3.23 13.47 12.27
CA GLY A 327 2.66 12.13 12.26
C GLY A 327 2.06 11.74 10.90
N THR A 328 1.16 10.76 10.95
CA THR A 328 0.41 10.29 9.79
C THR A 328 -1.09 10.40 10.04
N GLU A 329 -1.88 10.34 8.97
CA GLU A 329 -3.34 10.31 9.08
C GLU A 329 -3.91 8.99 9.66
N GLY A 330 -3.05 8.03 9.99
CA GLY A 330 -3.41 6.78 10.68
C GLY A 330 -4.12 5.75 9.80
N TYR A 331 -4.50 4.62 10.40
CA TYR A 331 -5.11 3.48 9.68
C TYR A 331 -6.45 3.78 9.01
N ALA A 332 -7.15 4.83 9.43
CA ALA A 332 -8.39 5.27 8.76
C ALA A 332 -8.13 5.80 7.33
N LYS A 333 -6.88 6.15 7.01
CA LYS A 333 -6.47 6.76 5.75
C LYS A 333 -5.29 6.07 5.07
N ALA A 334 -4.56 5.23 5.79
CA ALA A 334 -3.53 4.37 5.22
C ALA A 334 -4.12 3.39 4.20
N GLU A 335 -3.42 3.15 3.11
CA GLU A 335 -3.80 2.11 2.16
C GLU A 335 -3.44 0.72 2.71
N VAL A 336 -2.31 0.62 3.41
CA VAL A 336 -1.77 -0.65 3.91
C VAL A 336 -1.17 -0.52 5.31
N MET A 337 -0.96 -1.67 5.94
CA MET A 337 -0.15 -1.85 7.14
C MET A 337 1.27 -2.27 6.74
N ALA A 338 2.28 -1.60 7.31
CA ALA A 338 3.65 -2.10 7.34
C ALA A 338 3.94 -2.84 8.64
N GLY A 339 4.86 -3.80 8.62
CA GLY A 339 5.03 -4.77 9.69
C GLY A 339 4.06 -5.95 9.53
N GLY A 340 3.86 -6.73 10.60
CA GLY A 340 3.06 -7.95 10.55
C GLY A 340 3.82 -9.16 11.10
N VAL A 341 3.34 -10.36 10.82
CA VAL A 341 4.01 -11.60 11.25
C VAL A 341 5.42 -11.65 10.66
N ASP A 342 6.41 -11.86 11.52
CA ASP A 342 7.82 -11.84 11.16
C ASP A 342 8.12 -12.95 10.15
N THR A 343 8.65 -12.55 9.00
CA THR A 343 9.04 -13.44 7.92
C THR A 343 10.13 -14.43 8.31
N ALA A 344 10.90 -14.16 9.37
CA ALA A 344 11.86 -15.12 9.93
C ALA A 344 11.16 -16.39 10.47
N ALA A 345 9.93 -16.26 10.96
CA ALA A 345 9.13 -17.37 11.49
C ALA A 345 8.43 -18.20 10.40
N LEU A 346 8.44 -17.73 9.15
CA LEU A 346 7.74 -18.36 8.04
C LEU A 346 8.71 -19.03 7.06
N ASP A 347 8.28 -20.14 6.48
CA ASP A 347 8.95 -20.75 5.33
C ASP A 347 8.70 -19.90 4.08
N GLN A 348 9.78 -19.52 3.41
CA GLN A 348 9.76 -18.61 2.28
C GLN A 348 9.04 -19.19 1.04
N ARG A 349 9.04 -20.52 0.89
CA ARG A 349 8.42 -21.19 -0.25
C ARG A 349 6.96 -21.47 0.01
N THR A 350 6.59 -21.86 1.23
CA THR A 350 5.23 -22.37 1.52
C THR A 350 4.35 -21.38 2.27
N MET A 351 4.92 -20.34 2.87
CA MET A 351 4.26 -19.43 3.83
C MET A 351 3.85 -20.11 5.16
N MET A 352 4.26 -21.35 5.39
CA MET A 352 3.97 -22.10 6.62
C MET A 352 4.82 -21.58 7.79
N ALA A 353 4.25 -21.49 8.98
CA ALA A 353 4.98 -21.22 10.20
C ALA A 353 5.94 -22.37 10.51
N LYS A 354 7.22 -22.05 10.71
CA LYS A 354 8.26 -23.05 10.98
C LYS A 354 8.05 -23.80 12.29
N ALA A 355 7.54 -23.09 13.31
CA ALA A 355 7.32 -23.63 14.65
C ALA A 355 5.96 -24.32 14.82
N VAL A 356 5.01 -24.11 13.90
CA VAL A 356 3.64 -24.63 13.99
C VAL A 356 3.24 -25.23 12.65
N PRO A 357 3.57 -26.51 12.40
CA PRO A 357 3.21 -27.19 11.16
C PRO A 357 1.71 -27.10 10.88
N GLY A 358 1.35 -26.84 9.62
CA GLY A 358 -0.04 -26.66 9.18
C GLY A 358 -0.59 -25.25 9.39
N LEU A 359 0.06 -24.36 10.15
CA LEU A 359 -0.31 -22.95 10.23
C LEU A 359 0.38 -22.15 9.11
N PHE A 360 -0.37 -21.37 8.35
CA PHE A 360 0.14 -20.50 7.29
C PHE A 360 -0.28 -19.05 7.53
N VAL A 361 0.53 -18.09 7.11
CA VAL A 361 0.19 -16.65 7.15
C VAL A 361 0.50 -16.03 5.80
N ILE A 362 -0.47 -15.33 5.21
CA ILE A 362 -0.36 -14.79 3.84
C ILE A 362 -0.89 -13.36 3.71
N GLY A 363 -0.56 -12.71 2.59
CA GLY A 363 -1.01 -11.36 2.27
C GLY A 363 -0.47 -10.31 3.24
N GLU A 364 -1.26 -9.27 3.47
CA GLU A 364 -0.90 -8.08 4.29
C GLU A 364 -0.69 -8.42 5.78
N ALA A 365 -1.04 -9.63 6.24
CA ALA A 365 -0.76 -10.05 7.62
C ALA A 365 0.73 -10.35 7.87
N VAL A 366 1.51 -10.58 6.81
CA VAL A 366 2.95 -10.86 6.86
C VAL A 366 3.73 -9.54 6.80
N ASP A 367 4.92 -9.47 7.42
CA ASP A 367 5.88 -8.37 7.27
C ASP A 367 6.47 -8.30 5.84
N VAL A 368 5.61 -8.00 4.88
CA VAL A 368 5.89 -7.73 3.47
C VAL A 368 4.92 -6.66 2.98
N THR A 369 5.43 -5.47 2.70
CA THR A 369 4.63 -4.31 2.28
C THR A 369 5.11 -3.82 0.93
N GLY A 370 4.26 -3.93 -0.09
CA GLY A 370 4.55 -3.43 -1.42
C GLY A 370 4.47 -1.90 -1.50
N TRP A 371 5.15 -1.34 -2.49
CA TRP A 371 4.95 0.03 -2.93
C TRP A 371 3.48 0.30 -3.32
N LEU A 372 3.12 1.59 -3.42
CA LEU A 372 1.91 2.00 -4.13
C LEU A 372 2.01 1.58 -5.59
N GLY A 373 0.89 1.10 -6.16
CA GLY A 373 0.81 0.83 -7.59
C GLY A 373 0.52 -0.63 -7.98
N GLY A 374 -0.21 -1.38 -7.15
CA GLY A 374 -0.63 -2.76 -7.43
C GLY A 374 0.27 -3.85 -6.82
N TYR A 375 1.41 -3.49 -6.24
CA TYR A 375 2.35 -4.44 -5.63
C TYR A 375 1.74 -5.21 -4.45
N ASN A 376 0.96 -4.54 -3.59
CA ASN A 376 0.33 -5.19 -2.44
C ASN A 376 -0.68 -6.26 -2.86
N PHE A 377 -1.42 -6.04 -3.95
CA PHE A 377 -2.25 -7.09 -4.54
C PHE A 377 -1.39 -8.20 -5.14
N GLN A 378 -0.32 -7.87 -5.88
CA GLN A 378 0.59 -8.90 -6.37
C GLN A 378 1.13 -9.78 -5.26
N TRP A 379 1.55 -9.21 -4.13
CA TRP A 379 1.97 -9.99 -2.97
C TRP A 379 0.85 -10.87 -2.42
N ALA A 380 -0.37 -10.36 -2.33
CA ALA A 380 -1.53 -11.15 -1.91
C ALA A 380 -1.77 -12.35 -2.86
N TRP A 381 -1.65 -12.16 -4.17
CA TRP A 381 -1.78 -13.25 -5.15
C TRP A 381 -0.65 -14.27 -4.99
N SER A 382 0.60 -13.81 -4.97
CA SER A 382 1.76 -14.69 -4.93
C SER A 382 1.85 -15.49 -3.63
N SER A 383 1.64 -14.84 -2.47
CA SER A 383 1.64 -15.51 -1.17
C SER A 383 0.44 -16.46 -1.00
N GLY A 384 -0.75 -16.04 -1.44
CA GLY A 384 -1.94 -16.88 -1.44
C GLY A 384 -1.76 -18.13 -2.29
N TRP A 385 -1.24 -17.98 -3.52
CA TRP A 385 -0.95 -19.12 -4.39
C TRP A 385 0.09 -20.06 -3.77
N ALA A 386 1.17 -19.53 -3.19
CA ALA A 386 2.23 -20.32 -2.56
C ALA A 386 1.74 -21.17 -1.38
N ALA A 387 0.87 -20.60 -0.54
CA ALA A 387 0.21 -21.32 0.56
C ALA A 387 -0.79 -22.35 0.04
N GLY A 388 -1.65 -21.99 -0.92
CA GLY A 388 -2.61 -22.94 -1.51
C GLY A 388 -1.95 -24.12 -2.22
N GLU A 389 -0.76 -23.92 -2.78
CA GLU A 389 0.08 -24.98 -3.35
C GLU A 389 0.66 -25.94 -2.30
N SER A 390 0.72 -25.52 -1.05
CA SER A 390 1.39 -26.26 0.03
C SER A 390 0.41 -26.86 1.05
N ALA A 391 -0.75 -26.22 1.24
CA ALA A 391 -1.75 -26.56 2.25
C ALA A 391 -2.45 -27.91 2.04
#